data_AF-J2HIL0-F1
#
_entry.id   AF-J2HIL0-F1
#
_cell.length_a   1.000
_cell.length_b   1.000
_cell.length_c   1.000
_cell.angle_alpha   90.00
_cell.angle_beta   90.00
_cell.angle_gamma   90.00
#
_symmetry.space_group_name_H-M   'P 1'
#
loop_
_entity.id
_entity.type
_entity.pdbx_description
1 polymer ?
#
loop_
_entity_poly.entity_id
_entity_poly.type
_entity_poly.pdbx_seq_one_letter_code
_entity_poly.pdbx_strand_id
1 'polypeptide(L)'
;AGAVKPLLATYWEIAPDGLSYTFHLRGGVRFQDGTPFDAGIVKFSLERALAPGSTNVQKQALSVIRQVEVVDPRTVRLHLSQADSNLIYVLAWGDAVMVSPKSAGTLATAPVGTGPFRFSGWRRGDAVTLVRNDAYWGKPARLRQVVFKFIADPAAAFAAIRGHDVDAFADYPAPENLAQLRKDPTLKVISASSEGEVILAINNRAGPLADARVRRAIQHALDRRAIIDGAMYSYGTPIGSHFPPQNAAYVDLTGLYPHDIARAKALLAEAGYPNGFSLTMKLPPPNYARRSGEIAASQLAAVGVKVKIENLEWAQWLDQVFGRHAFDLTVVSHAEPMDYDIYDRPDYYFGYRNADFHALMTALKATTDEAQRAAILGQIQRKIAGDAVNGFLFQFPRLGVFDARLKDFWVNSPTLTVDLHTAYFDTPDGAVGAAEAVKSGGSGAILGVVAILAVAAGFVALLARFGAAYLGGRAGSMALTLLAASVVVFAIIQVVPGDPAAYMLGLNANPEAVANLRHQMGLEGPVPQRYLAWLLGMLHGDFGLSYTYQTPVAGLVAERLAVSLPLAAAA
;
A
#
# COMPACT_ATOMS: atom_id res chain seq x y z
N ALA A 1 12.53 0.01 18.02
CA ALA A 1 12.64 1.26 17.26
C ALA A 1 13.60 1.10 16.09
N GLY A 2 13.28 1.69 14.94
CA GLY A 2 14.24 1.91 13.86
C GLY A 2 15.14 3.12 14.13
N ALA A 3 16.29 3.18 13.48
CA ALA A 3 17.18 4.34 13.49
C ALA A 3 17.68 4.60 12.07
N VAL A 4 17.84 5.87 11.67
CA VAL A 4 18.40 6.20 10.36
C VAL A 4 19.87 5.76 10.32
N LYS A 5 20.27 5.10 9.23
CA LYS A 5 21.63 4.59 9.02
C LYS A 5 22.21 5.08 7.70
N PRO A 6 23.54 5.22 7.60
CA PRO A 6 24.21 5.44 6.33
C PRO A 6 23.84 4.38 5.27
N LEU A 7 23.70 4.82 4.02
CA LEU A 7 23.46 3.96 2.86
C LEU A 7 24.19 4.52 1.62
N LEU A 8 23.48 5.26 0.76
CA LEU A 8 24.04 5.98 -0.38
C LEU A 8 24.82 7.23 0.08
N ALA A 9 24.34 7.90 1.12
CA ALA A 9 25.15 8.83 1.91
C ALA A 9 25.91 8.03 2.99
N THR A 10 27.21 8.29 3.13
CA THR A 10 28.08 7.66 4.14
C THR A 10 27.98 8.34 5.50
N TYR A 11 27.72 9.64 5.51
CA TYR A 11 27.35 10.45 6.67
C TYR A 11 26.72 11.76 6.23
N TRP A 12 26.18 12.53 7.18
CA TRP A 12 25.62 13.85 6.95
C TRP A 12 25.87 14.77 8.14
N GLU A 13 25.81 16.07 7.87
CA GLU A 13 26.00 17.15 8.83
C GLU A 13 24.79 18.07 8.77
N ILE A 14 24.27 18.47 9.93
CA ILE A 14 23.17 19.42 10.05
C ILE A 14 23.75 20.71 10.61
N ALA A 15 23.53 21.83 9.92
CA ALA A 15 23.96 23.14 10.39
C ALA A 15 23.30 23.48 11.75
N PRO A 16 23.94 24.28 12.62
CA PRO A 16 23.39 24.61 13.94
C PRO A 16 22.00 25.26 13.91
N ASP A 17 21.67 25.98 12.83
CA ASP A 17 20.36 26.60 12.61
C ASP A 17 19.31 25.63 12.04
N GLY A 18 19.70 24.41 11.70
CA GLY A 18 18.82 23.40 11.09
C GLY A 18 18.40 23.72 9.64
N LEU A 19 18.96 24.76 9.01
CA LEU A 19 18.55 25.21 7.67
C LEU A 19 19.37 24.60 6.54
N SER A 20 20.43 23.86 6.85
CA SER A 20 21.28 23.20 5.86
C SER A 20 21.66 21.79 6.29
N TYR A 21 21.49 20.83 5.36
CA TYR A 21 21.90 19.44 5.53
C TYR A 21 22.94 19.11 4.45
N THR A 22 24.16 18.77 4.85
CA THR A 22 25.24 18.39 3.92
C THR A 22 25.41 16.87 3.96
N PHE A 23 25.21 16.21 2.83
CA PHE A 23 25.36 14.76 2.69
C PHE A 23 26.62 14.43 1.90
N HIS A 24 27.38 13.48 2.42
CA HIS A 24 28.58 12.95 1.79
C HIS A 24 28.27 11.60 1.17
N LEU A 25 28.47 11.49 -0.14
CA LEU A 25 27.97 10.39 -0.95
C LEU A 25 29.04 9.31 -1.16
N ARG A 26 28.57 8.07 -1.22
CA ARG A 26 29.42 6.91 -1.51
C ARG A 26 29.97 6.98 -2.93
N GLY A 27 31.28 6.83 -3.07
CA GLY A 27 31.93 6.69 -4.37
C GLY A 27 31.73 5.29 -4.99
N GLY A 28 31.80 5.22 -6.32
CA GLY A 28 31.80 3.94 -7.05
C GLY A 28 30.43 3.27 -7.20
N VAL A 29 29.35 3.95 -6.81
CA VAL A 29 27.98 3.43 -6.97
C VAL A 29 27.50 3.63 -8.41
N ARG A 30 26.81 2.61 -8.95
CA ARG A 30 26.15 2.67 -10.25
C ARG A 30 24.72 2.17 -10.16
N PHE A 31 23.87 2.74 -10.99
CA PHE A 31 22.56 2.19 -11.31
C PHE A 31 22.71 0.96 -12.19
N GLN A 32 21.67 0.12 -12.18
CA GLN A 32 21.60 -1.10 -12.99
C GLN A 32 21.55 -0.82 -14.51
N ASP A 33 21.33 0.43 -14.92
CA ASP A 33 21.38 0.90 -16.31
C ASP A 33 22.75 1.47 -16.73
N GLY A 34 23.75 1.41 -15.83
CA GLY A 34 25.12 1.89 -16.00
C GLY A 34 25.39 3.31 -15.51
N THR A 35 24.33 4.10 -15.25
CA THR A 35 24.44 5.50 -14.82
C THR A 35 25.22 5.59 -13.50
N PRO A 36 26.24 6.46 -13.39
CA PRO A 36 26.92 6.67 -12.12
C PRO A 36 26.00 7.36 -11.12
N PHE A 37 26.12 7.03 -9.83
CA PHE A 37 25.45 7.77 -8.76
C PHE A 37 26.39 8.84 -8.20
N ASP A 38 25.95 10.09 -8.25
CA ASP A 38 26.65 11.28 -7.77
C ASP A 38 25.64 12.33 -7.23
N ALA A 39 26.15 13.48 -6.81
CA ALA A 39 25.33 14.58 -6.31
C ALA A 39 24.35 15.14 -7.35
N GLY A 40 24.66 15.02 -8.65
CA GLY A 40 23.74 15.39 -9.73
C GLY A 40 22.49 14.51 -9.77
N ILE A 41 22.65 13.21 -9.50
CA ILE A 41 21.50 12.29 -9.34
C ILE A 41 20.63 12.68 -8.15
N VAL A 42 21.24 13.04 -7.02
CA VAL A 42 20.48 13.47 -5.83
C VAL A 42 19.64 14.70 -6.15
N LYS A 43 20.26 15.71 -6.78
CA LYS A 43 19.58 16.92 -7.24
C LYS A 43 18.40 16.60 -8.17
N PHE A 44 18.66 15.84 -9.24
CA PHE A 44 17.61 15.44 -10.19
C PHE A 44 16.45 14.72 -9.51
N SER A 45 16.73 13.77 -8.62
CA SER A 45 15.72 12.93 -7.97
C SER A 45 14.79 13.75 -7.08
N LEU A 46 15.37 14.64 -6.26
CA LEU A 46 14.61 15.48 -5.32
C LEU A 46 13.83 16.58 -6.06
N GLU A 47 14.43 17.23 -7.07
CA GLU A 47 13.73 18.23 -7.88
C GLU A 47 12.56 17.61 -8.66
N ARG A 48 12.73 16.39 -9.19
CA ARG A 48 11.64 15.61 -9.80
C ARG A 48 10.53 15.31 -8.81
N ALA A 49 10.87 14.88 -7.58
CA ALA A 49 9.88 14.58 -6.54
C ALA A 49 9.07 15.82 -6.13
N LEU A 50 9.67 17.01 -6.21
CA LEU A 50 9.06 18.30 -5.86
C LEU A 50 8.33 19.01 -7.01
N ALA A 51 8.51 18.56 -8.25
CA ALA A 51 7.95 19.21 -9.43
C ALA A 51 6.42 19.40 -9.34
N PRO A 52 5.84 20.45 -9.96
CA PRO A 52 4.40 20.73 -9.92
C PRO A 52 3.52 19.52 -10.28
N GLY A 53 3.88 18.75 -11.31
CA GLY A 53 3.17 17.53 -11.74
C GLY A 53 3.62 16.21 -11.08
N SER A 54 4.46 16.26 -10.04
CA SER A 54 4.91 15.06 -9.34
C SER A 54 3.76 14.36 -8.62
N THR A 55 3.68 13.03 -8.81
CA THR A 55 2.74 12.14 -8.11
C THR A 55 3.34 11.53 -6.84
N ASN A 56 4.50 12.01 -6.39
CA ASN A 56 5.13 11.53 -5.16
C ASN A 56 4.27 11.88 -3.94
N VAL A 57 3.87 10.85 -3.18
CA VAL A 57 2.99 10.99 -2.01
C VAL A 57 3.63 11.82 -0.89
N GLN A 58 4.96 11.92 -0.85
CA GLN A 58 5.72 12.70 0.13
C GLN A 58 6.13 14.09 -0.37
N LYS A 59 5.57 14.57 -1.49
CA LYS A 59 5.87 15.91 -2.03
C LYS A 59 5.70 17.02 -0.98
N GLN A 60 4.64 16.94 -0.16
CA GLN A 60 4.40 17.93 0.90
C GLN A 60 5.49 17.87 1.98
N ALA A 61 5.87 16.68 2.45
CA ALA A 61 6.92 16.50 3.45
C ALA A 61 8.30 16.96 2.94
N LEU A 62 8.59 16.74 1.64
CA LEU A 62 9.84 17.18 1.00
C LEU A 62 9.86 18.68 0.68
N SER A 63 8.73 19.38 0.67
CA SER A 63 8.61 20.79 0.23
C SER A 63 9.38 21.79 1.09
N VAL A 64 9.87 21.36 2.26
CA VAL A 64 10.80 22.12 3.08
C VAL A 64 12.16 22.33 2.38
N ILE A 65 12.54 21.46 1.44
CA ILE A 65 13.75 21.62 0.63
C ILE A 65 13.53 22.75 -0.38
N ARG A 66 14.17 23.89 -0.14
CA ARG A 66 14.13 25.07 -1.02
C ARG A 66 15.11 24.93 -2.20
N GLN A 67 16.28 24.34 -1.96
CA GLN A 67 17.32 24.22 -2.98
C GLN A 67 18.18 22.97 -2.73
N VAL A 68 18.54 22.29 -3.82
CA VAL A 68 19.57 21.24 -3.82
C VAL A 68 20.82 21.77 -4.51
N GLU A 69 21.86 22.00 -3.72
CA GLU A 69 23.18 22.48 -4.14
C GLU A 69 24.11 21.28 -4.36
N VAL A 70 24.67 21.18 -5.56
CA VAL A 70 25.78 20.26 -5.84
C VAL A 70 27.07 20.99 -5.47
N VAL A 71 27.67 20.64 -4.34
CA VAL A 71 28.94 21.23 -3.89
C VAL A 71 30.09 20.65 -4.70
N ASP A 72 30.09 19.32 -4.85
CA ASP A 72 30.99 18.56 -5.71
C ASP A 72 30.34 17.21 -6.07
N PRO A 73 30.93 16.35 -6.93
CA PRO A 73 30.29 15.10 -7.33
C PRO A 73 29.91 14.14 -6.19
N ARG A 74 30.52 14.25 -5.01
CA ARG A 74 30.24 13.41 -3.84
C ARG A 74 29.69 14.19 -2.65
N THR A 75 29.38 15.47 -2.81
CA THR A 75 28.85 16.30 -1.74
C THR A 75 27.63 17.08 -2.22
N VAL A 76 26.50 16.88 -1.55
CA VAL A 76 25.25 17.60 -1.84
C VAL A 76 24.79 18.32 -0.58
N ARG A 77 24.36 19.57 -0.73
CA ARG A 77 23.79 20.37 0.35
C ARG A 77 22.33 20.68 0.05
N LEU A 78 21.45 20.34 0.99
CA LEU A 78 20.05 20.72 0.96
C LEU A 78 19.89 22.01 1.77
N HIS A 79 19.33 23.05 1.16
CA HIS A 79 18.93 24.27 1.85
C HIS A 79 17.43 24.23 2.11
N LEU A 80 17.05 24.48 3.36
CA LEU A 80 15.68 24.40 3.80
C LEU A 80 15.03 25.78 3.88
N SER A 81 13.71 25.85 3.68
CA SER A 81 12.92 27.06 3.91
C SER A 81 12.66 27.31 5.39
N GLN A 82 12.74 26.27 6.21
CA GLN A 82 12.61 26.28 7.67
C GLN A 82 13.31 25.03 8.25
N ALA A 83 13.70 25.07 9.52
CA ALA A 83 14.27 23.90 10.18
C ALA A 83 13.21 22.79 10.27
N ASP A 84 13.59 21.57 9.87
CA ASP A 84 12.74 20.39 10.01
C ASP A 84 13.59 19.16 10.34
N SER A 85 13.68 18.83 11.63
CA SER A 85 14.39 17.66 12.13
C SER A 85 13.78 16.32 11.68
N ASN A 86 12.56 16.31 11.12
CA ASN A 86 11.95 15.11 10.58
C ASN A 86 12.47 14.74 9.18
N LEU A 87 13.09 15.69 8.47
CA LEU A 87 13.53 15.50 7.09
C LEU A 87 14.43 14.26 6.92
N ILE A 88 15.30 13.97 7.88
CA ILE A 88 16.20 12.83 7.81
C ILE A 88 15.46 11.47 7.80
N TYR A 89 14.29 11.40 8.45
CA TYR A 89 13.43 10.22 8.43
C TYR A 89 12.68 10.12 7.10
N VAL A 90 12.14 11.23 6.60
CA VAL A 90 11.46 11.31 5.30
C VAL A 90 12.39 10.85 4.17
N LEU A 91 13.65 11.28 4.19
CA LEU A 91 14.67 10.88 3.21
C LEU A 91 15.06 9.38 3.31
N ALA A 92 14.70 8.70 4.40
CA ALA A 92 14.92 7.27 4.58
C ALA A 92 13.73 6.40 4.10
N TRP A 93 12.61 7.01 3.70
CA TRP A 93 11.44 6.29 3.20
C TRP A 93 11.61 5.85 1.73
N GLY A 94 10.83 4.85 1.32
CA GLY A 94 10.83 4.32 -0.05
C GLY A 94 10.40 5.34 -1.12
N ASP A 95 9.71 6.41 -0.71
CA ASP A 95 9.29 7.48 -1.62
C ASP A 95 10.41 8.49 -1.94
N ALA A 96 11.53 8.42 -1.21
CA ALA A 96 12.72 9.27 -1.39
C ALA A 96 13.87 8.56 -2.13
N VAL A 97 13.57 7.46 -2.87
CA VAL A 97 14.57 6.72 -3.64
C VAL A 97 15.24 7.56 -4.73
N MET A 98 16.53 7.30 -4.96
CA MET A 98 17.29 7.96 -6.01
C MET A 98 16.92 7.38 -7.38
N VAL A 99 16.69 8.27 -8.36
CA VAL A 99 16.20 7.94 -9.69
C VAL A 99 17.24 8.32 -10.74
N SER A 100 17.58 7.37 -11.62
CA SER A 100 18.38 7.66 -12.81
C SER A 100 17.55 8.42 -13.85
N PRO A 101 18.05 9.54 -14.41
CA PRO A 101 17.37 10.26 -15.49
C PRO A 101 17.02 9.37 -16.69
N LYS A 102 17.87 8.38 -17.00
CA LYS A 102 17.71 7.47 -18.13
C LYS A 102 16.48 6.56 -18.00
N SER A 103 16.04 6.26 -16.78
CA SER A 103 14.93 5.33 -16.49
C SER A 103 13.74 5.99 -15.78
N ALA A 104 13.78 7.30 -15.53
CA ALA A 104 12.74 8.03 -14.80
C ALA A 104 11.33 7.89 -15.43
N GLY A 105 11.25 7.72 -16.75
CA GLY A 105 10.00 7.53 -17.49
C GLY A 105 9.44 6.10 -17.46
N THR A 106 10.22 5.10 -17.03
CA THR A 106 9.82 3.68 -17.08
C THR A 106 9.59 3.06 -15.71
N LEU A 107 9.78 3.81 -14.62
CA LEU A 107 9.78 3.26 -13.26
C LEU A 107 8.51 2.49 -12.88
N ALA A 108 7.37 2.84 -13.45
CA ALA A 108 6.09 2.16 -13.18
C ALA A 108 6.04 0.71 -13.70
N THR A 109 6.89 0.35 -14.66
CA THR A 109 6.84 -0.95 -15.35
C THR A 109 8.20 -1.66 -15.44
N ALA A 110 9.29 -0.90 -15.41
CA ALA A 110 10.67 -1.37 -15.45
C ALA A 110 11.54 -0.49 -14.52
N PRO A 111 11.43 -0.68 -13.19
CA PRO A 111 12.21 0.09 -12.23
C PRO A 111 13.70 -0.26 -12.30
N VAL A 112 14.53 0.77 -12.20
CA VAL A 112 16.00 0.69 -12.19
C VAL A 112 16.50 1.42 -10.96
N GLY A 113 17.31 0.74 -10.15
CA GLY A 113 17.88 1.31 -8.94
C GLY A 113 19.37 1.00 -8.79
N THR A 114 19.89 1.25 -7.59
CA THR A 114 21.26 0.92 -7.17
C THR A 114 21.30 -0.29 -6.22
N GLY A 115 20.16 -0.95 -6.00
CA GLY A 115 19.95 -1.98 -4.98
C GLY A 115 20.54 -3.37 -5.30
N PRO A 116 20.47 -4.29 -4.32
CA PRO A 116 21.07 -5.63 -4.40
C PRO A 116 20.31 -6.62 -5.31
N PHE A 117 19.10 -6.25 -5.75
CA PHE A 117 18.30 -6.99 -6.72
C PHE A 117 17.91 -6.10 -7.90
N ARG A 118 17.81 -6.69 -9.09
CA ARG A 118 17.35 -6.09 -10.35
C ARG A 118 15.95 -6.59 -10.66
N PHE A 119 15.12 -5.72 -11.19
CA PHE A 119 13.84 -6.12 -11.77
C PHE A 119 14.07 -7.06 -12.97
N SER A 120 13.44 -8.23 -12.95
CA SER A 120 13.52 -9.20 -14.04
C SER A 120 12.21 -9.30 -14.83
N GLY A 121 11.07 -9.08 -14.20
CA GLY A 121 9.78 -9.14 -14.89
C GLY A 121 8.59 -9.07 -13.94
N TRP A 122 7.42 -8.79 -14.51
CA TRP A 122 6.15 -8.72 -13.79
C TRP A 122 5.03 -9.32 -14.62
N ARG A 123 4.48 -10.45 -14.16
CA ARG A 123 3.21 -11.02 -14.66
C ARG A 123 2.05 -10.36 -13.91
N ARG A 124 1.22 -9.58 -14.62
CA ARG A 124 0.28 -8.66 -13.98
C ARG A 124 -0.82 -9.38 -13.17
N GLY A 125 -0.91 -9.03 -11.89
CA GLY A 125 -1.85 -9.65 -10.95
C GLY A 125 -1.45 -11.06 -10.50
N ASP A 126 -0.20 -11.47 -10.76
CA ASP A 126 0.29 -12.80 -10.42
C ASP A 126 1.64 -12.73 -9.68
N ALA A 127 2.71 -12.26 -10.31
CA ALA A 127 4.01 -12.21 -9.65
C ALA A 127 4.99 -11.16 -10.21
N VAL A 128 5.86 -10.64 -9.32
CA VAL A 128 7.06 -9.86 -9.67
C VAL A 128 8.31 -10.69 -9.40
N THR A 129 9.20 -10.76 -10.39
CA THR A 129 10.48 -11.49 -10.28
C THR A 129 11.63 -10.48 -10.20
N LEU A 130 12.46 -10.64 -9.18
CA LEU A 130 13.72 -9.95 -9.02
C LEU A 130 14.89 -10.94 -9.10
N VAL A 131 15.99 -10.54 -9.74
CA VAL A 131 17.23 -11.33 -9.81
C VAL A 131 18.36 -10.60 -9.12
N ARG A 132 19.32 -11.33 -8.57
CA ARG A 132 20.45 -10.71 -7.86
C ARG A 132 21.21 -9.74 -8.77
N ASN A 133 21.60 -8.60 -8.20
CA ASN A 133 22.54 -7.68 -8.81
C ASN A 133 23.97 -8.06 -8.39
N ASP A 134 24.67 -8.85 -9.20
CA ASP A 134 26.07 -9.23 -8.92
C ASP A 134 27.02 -8.01 -8.93
N ALA A 135 26.64 -6.91 -9.60
CA ALA A 135 27.38 -5.65 -9.64
C ALA A 135 26.94 -4.65 -8.55
N TYR A 136 26.22 -5.11 -7.53
CA TYR A 136 25.83 -4.26 -6.41
C TYR A 136 27.06 -3.67 -5.71
N TRP A 137 27.00 -2.39 -5.36
CA TRP A 137 28.13 -1.66 -4.78
C TRP A 137 28.49 -2.14 -3.37
N GLY A 138 27.55 -2.78 -2.67
CA GLY A 138 27.76 -3.40 -1.37
C GLY A 138 28.02 -4.91 -1.50
N LYS A 139 27.78 -5.65 -0.41
CA LYS A 139 27.82 -7.12 -0.46
C LYS A 139 26.64 -7.63 -1.31
N PRO A 140 26.83 -8.43 -2.36
CA PRO A 140 25.70 -8.96 -3.14
C PRO A 140 24.72 -9.76 -2.28
N ALA A 141 23.44 -9.80 -2.69
CA ALA A 141 22.45 -10.63 -2.02
C ALA A 141 22.85 -12.12 -2.06
N ARG A 142 22.40 -12.90 -1.07
CA ARG A 142 22.72 -14.34 -1.05
C ARG A 142 21.77 -15.14 -1.94
N LEU A 143 20.50 -14.73 -2.02
CA LEU A 143 19.53 -15.29 -2.95
C LEU A 143 19.85 -14.89 -4.40
N ARG A 144 19.73 -15.83 -5.34
CA ARG A 144 19.93 -15.58 -6.77
C ARG A 144 18.71 -14.95 -7.44
N GLN A 145 17.52 -15.31 -6.98
CA GLN A 145 16.24 -14.86 -7.50
C GLN A 145 15.21 -14.80 -6.37
N VAL A 146 14.30 -13.86 -6.46
CA VAL A 146 13.14 -13.72 -5.58
C VAL A 146 11.90 -13.57 -6.46
N VAL A 147 10.83 -14.30 -6.14
CA VAL A 147 9.54 -14.17 -6.82
C VAL A 147 8.49 -13.77 -5.79
N PHE A 148 7.98 -12.55 -5.89
CA PHE A 148 6.86 -12.07 -5.10
C PHE A 148 5.56 -12.48 -5.78
N LYS A 149 4.92 -13.56 -5.30
CA LYS A 149 3.58 -13.98 -5.74
C LYS A 149 2.50 -13.19 -5.01
N PHE A 150 1.43 -12.83 -5.71
CA PHE A 150 0.29 -12.11 -5.15
C PHE A 150 -0.83 -13.08 -4.78
N ILE A 151 -1.02 -13.31 -3.48
CA ILE A 151 -2.03 -14.23 -2.95
C ILE A 151 -2.83 -13.48 -1.88
N ALA A 152 -3.98 -12.93 -2.29
CA ALA A 152 -4.84 -12.14 -1.40
C ALA A 152 -5.87 -12.99 -0.65
N ASP A 153 -6.30 -14.12 -1.25
CA ASP A 153 -7.30 -15.00 -0.65
C ASP A 153 -6.70 -15.78 0.55
N PRO A 154 -7.30 -15.70 1.75
CA PRO A 154 -6.82 -16.39 2.94
C PRO A 154 -6.69 -17.91 2.77
N ALA A 155 -7.63 -18.57 2.09
CA ALA A 155 -7.62 -20.02 1.91
C ALA A 155 -6.51 -20.44 0.94
N ALA A 156 -6.32 -19.70 -0.16
CA ALA A 156 -5.20 -19.89 -1.08
C ALA A 156 -3.85 -19.65 -0.41
N ALA A 157 -3.73 -18.62 0.45
CA ALA A 157 -2.52 -18.35 1.21
C ALA A 157 -2.19 -19.50 2.18
N PHE A 158 -3.19 -20.03 2.88
CA PHE A 158 -3.04 -21.21 3.73
C PHE A 158 -2.61 -22.45 2.94
N ALA A 159 -3.25 -22.74 1.79
CA ALA A 159 -2.85 -23.87 0.95
C ALA A 159 -1.41 -23.73 0.42
N ALA A 160 -1.04 -22.54 -0.08
CA ALA A 160 0.29 -22.28 -0.64
C ALA A 160 1.42 -22.45 0.39
N ILE A 161 1.24 -21.97 1.63
CA ILE A 161 2.26 -22.13 2.66
C ILE A 161 2.36 -23.57 3.16
N ARG A 162 1.22 -24.27 3.28
CA ARG A 162 1.16 -25.69 3.67
C ARG A 162 1.76 -26.63 2.62
N GLY A 163 1.61 -26.27 1.34
CA GLY A 163 2.17 -27.00 0.21
C GLY A 163 3.64 -26.66 -0.08
N HIS A 164 4.23 -25.67 0.63
CA HIS A 164 5.53 -25.10 0.31
C HIS A 164 5.62 -24.51 -1.12
N ASP A 165 4.50 -24.03 -1.68
CA ASP A 165 4.46 -23.34 -2.98
C ASP A 165 5.05 -21.91 -2.90
N VAL A 166 5.24 -21.43 -1.68
CA VAL A 166 5.94 -20.19 -1.31
C VAL A 166 6.79 -20.44 -0.07
N ASP A 167 7.99 -19.86 -0.05
CA ASP A 167 8.91 -19.99 1.09
C ASP A 167 8.61 -18.99 2.22
N ALA A 168 7.85 -17.94 1.93
CA ALA A 168 7.68 -16.80 2.81
C ALA A 168 6.39 -16.03 2.52
N PHE A 169 5.64 -15.73 3.57
CA PHE A 169 4.67 -14.64 3.64
C PHE A 169 5.17 -13.64 4.68
N ALA A 170 5.52 -12.42 4.24
CA ALA A 170 5.91 -11.35 5.16
C ALA A 170 4.71 -10.79 5.94
N ASP A 171 3.54 -10.74 5.29
CA ASP A 171 2.27 -10.25 5.80
C ASP A 171 1.17 -11.28 5.48
N TYR A 172 1.08 -12.32 6.30
CA TYR A 172 0.15 -13.44 6.14
C TYR A 172 -1.30 -12.98 6.40
N PRO A 173 -2.23 -13.18 5.44
CA PRO A 173 -3.55 -12.55 5.48
C PRO A 173 -4.58 -13.26 6.37
N ALA A 174 -4.23 -14.41 6.96
CA ALA A 174 -5.15 -15.28 7.68
C ALA A 174 -4.73 -15.53 9.15
N PRO A 175 -4.78 -14.52 10.03
CA PRO A 175 -4.40 -14.67 11.45
C PRO A 175 -5.05 -15.88 12.15
N GLU A 176 -6.28 -16.23 11.78
CA GLU A 176 -7.03 -17.42 12.23
C GLU A 176 -6.25 -18.74 12.13
N ASN A 177 -5.40 -18.88 11.10
CA ASN A 177 -4.72 -20.13 10.81
C ASN A 177 -3.32 -20.21 11.44
N LEU A 178 -2.80 -19.13 12.02
CA LEU A 178 -1.44 -19.08 12.55
C LEU A 178 -1.18 -20.10 13.67
N ALA A 179 -2.17 -20.36 14.53
CA ALA A 179 -2.05 -21.35 15.59
C ALA A 179 -1.87 -22.77 15.04
N GLN A 180 -2.48 -23.08 13.89
CA GLN A 180 -2.29 -24.35 13.20
C GLN A 180 -0.93 -24.40 12.50
N LEU A 181 -0.52 -23.32 11.82
CA LEU A 181 0.77 -23.26 11.12
C LEU A 181 1.96 -23.37 12.09
N ARG A 182 1.84 -22.85 13.32
CA ARG A 182 2.87 -23.01 14.37
C ARG A 182 3.16 -24.45 14.75
N LYS A 183 2.22 -25.38 14.52
CA LYS A 183 2.42 -26.80 14.84
C LYS A 183 3.29 -27.51 13.80
N ASP A 184 3.53 -26.88 12.66
CA ASP A 184 4.37 -27.42 11.60
C ASP A 184 5.84 -27.06 11.85
N PRO A 185 6.73 -28.02 12.14
CA PRO A 185 8.13 -27.74 12.45
C PRO A 185 8.92 -27.26 11.23
N THR A 186 8.39 -27.42 10.01
CA THR A 186 9.01 -26.93 8.78
C THR A 186 8.76 -25.43 8.58
N LEU A 187 7.88 -24.83 9.37
CA LEU A 187 7.51 -23.42 9.29
C LEU A 187 7.94 -22.66 10.55
N LYS A 188 8.33 -21.40 10.34
CA LYS A 188 8.54 -20.41 11.37
C LYS A 188 7.45 -19.35 11.27
N VAL A 189 6.58 -19.31 12.27
CA VAL A 189 5.57 -18.26 12.42
C VAL A 189 6.11 -17.16 13.31
N ILE A 190 6.11 -15.92 12.82
CA ILE A 190 6.49 -14.74 13.59
C ILE A 190 5.25 -13.88 13.86
N SER A 191 5.26 -13.21 14.99
CA SER A 191 4.41 -12.05 15.23
C SER A 191 5.33 -10.94 15.68
N ALA A 192 5.41 -9.89 14.88
CA ALA A 192 6.33 -8.77 15.08
C ALA A 192 5.59 -7.44 15.08
N SER A 193 6.27 -6.41 15.56
CA SER A 193 5.79 -5.03 15.46
C SER A 193 5.90 -4.50 14.03
N SER A 194 4.92 -3.71 13.62
CA SER A 194 5.01 -2.77 12.50
C SER A 194 4.92 -1.32 12.99
N GLU A 195 5.13 -0.36 12.10
CA GLU A 195 4.83 1.06 12.34
C GLU A 195 3.38 1.40 11.95
N GLY A 196 2.49 0.39 11.91
CA GLY A 196 1.11 0.56 11.54
C GLY A 196 0.20 0.89 12.72
N GLU A 197 -0.43 2.05 12.75
CA GLU A 197 -1.43 2.43 13.75
C GLU A 197 -2.84 2.26 13.18
N VAL A 198 -3.55 1.22 13.65
CA VAL A 198 -4.97 1.04 13.33
C VAL A 198 -5.80 1.98 14.20
N ILE A 199 -6.48 2.91 13.53
CA ILE A 199 -7.33 3.89 14.18
C ILE A 199 -8.77 3.78 13.68
N LEU A 200 -9.72 4.02 14.57
CA LEU A 200 -11.04 4.51 14.24
C LEU A 200 -10.92 6.02 13.99
N ALA A 201 -10.71 6.42 12.74
CA ALA A 201 -10.65 7.83 12.39
C ALA A 201 -12.05 8.46 12.49
N ILE A 202 -12.11 9.62 13.14
CA ILE A 202 -13.35 10.34 13.45
C ILE A 202 -13.32 11.66 12.68
N ASN A 203 -14.38 11.99 11.93
CA ASN A 203 -14.45 13.31 11.29
C ASN A 203 -14.75 14.38 12.36
N ASN A 204 -13.72 15.09 12.80
CA ASN A 204 -13.78 16.08 13.87
C ASN A 204 -14.59 17.34 13.49
N ARG A 205 -15.08 17.42 12.24
CA ARG A 205 -15.94 18.50 11.73
C ARG A 205 -17.42 18.10 11.65
N ALA A 206 -17.74 16.80 11.78
CA ALA A 206 -19.06 16.28 11.43
C ALA A 206 -20.02 16.26 12.63
N GLY A 207 -21.02 17.15 12.63
CA GLY A 207 -22.17 17.08 13.54
C GLY A 207 -21.78 16.84 15.01
N PRO A 208 -22.34 15.81 15.68
CA PRO A 208 -22.00 15.49 17.08
C PRO A 208 -20.51 15.25 17.34
N LEU A 209 -19.75 14.80 16.33
CA LEU A 209 -18.32 14.46 16.44
C LEU A 209 -17.41 15.69 16.57
N ALA A 210 -17.94 16.89 16.30
CA ALA A 210 -17.23 18.14 16.57
C ALA A 210 -17.03 18.38 18.08
N ASP A 211 -17.92 17.87 18.94
CA ASP A 211 -17.80 17.97 20.40
C ASP A 211 -16.81 16.93 20.94
N ALA A 212 -15.77 17.39 21.62
CA ALA A 212 -14.77 16.51 22.23
C ALA A 212 -15.36 15.56 23.28
N ARG A 213 -16.47 15.92 23.95
CA ARG A 213 -17.14 15.04 24.91
C ARG A 213 -17.76 13.83 24.24
N VAL A 214 -18.33 14.01 23.03
CA VAL A 214 -18.85 12.90 22.22
C VAL A 214 -17.71 11.98 21.79
N ARG A 215 -16.59 12.54 21.33
CA ARG A 215 -15.42 11.72 20.96
C ARG A 215 -14.85 10.97 22.16
N ARG A 216 -14.75 11.60 23.34
CA ARG A 216 -14.35 10.92 24.58
C ARG A 216 -15.33 9.81 25.00
N ALA A 217 -16.63 10.00 24.78
CA ALA A 217 -17.62 8.96 25.00
C ALA A 217 -17.39 7.75 24.07
N ILE A 218 -17.08 8.01 22.79
CA ILE A 218 -16.67 6.97 21.84
C ILE A 218 -15.44 6.22 22.37
N GLN A 219 -14.41 6.92 22.88
CA GLN A 219 -13.22 6.25 23.43
C GLN A 219 -13.55 5.31 24.59
N HIS A 220 -14.42 5.72 25.51
CA HIS A 220 -14.86 4.88 26.63
C HIS A 220 -15.76 3.72 26.19
N ALA A 221 -16.50 3.86 25.09
CA ALA A 221 -17.32 2.79 24.55
C ALA A 221 -16.48 1.65 23.93
N LEU A 222 -15.28 1.95 23.44
CA LEU A 222 -14.43 0.98 22.76
C LEU A 222 -13.73 0.04 23.74
N ASP A 223 -13.90 -1.27 23.55
CA ASP A 223 -13.04 -2.30 24.13
C ASP A 223 -12.02 -2.73 23.08
N ARG A 224 -10.81 -2.18 23.21
CA ARG A 224 -9.67 -2.46 22.31
C ARG A 224 -9.29 -3.93 22.32
N ARG A 225 -9.38 -4.61 23.47
CA ARG A 225 -8.98 -6.01 23.58
C ARG A 225 -9.97 -6.89 22.84
N ALA A 226 -11.27 -6.68 23.04
CA ALA A 226 -12.32 -7.38 22.31
C ALA A 226 -12.21 -7.15 20.78
N ILE A 227 -11.86 -5.93 20.35
CA ILE A 227 -11.60 -5.62 18.94
C ILE A 227 -10.42 -6.44 18.41
N ILE A 228 -9.28 -6.46 19.10
CA ILE A 228 -8.10 -7.24 18.67
C ILE A 228 -8.40 -8.73 18.65
N ASP A 229 -9.08 -9.25 19.66
CA ASP A 229 -9.43 -10.66 19.77
C ASP A 229 -10.37 -11.08 18.61
N GLY A 230 -11.40 -10.28 18.30
CA GLY A 230 -12.35 -10.59 17.24
C GLY A 230 -11.86 -10.31 15.82
N ALA A 231 -11.10 -9.23 15.60
CA ALA A 231 -10.66 -8.84 14.26
C ALA A 231 -9.36 -9.53 13.84
N MET A 232 -8.45 -9.74 14.80
CA MET A 232 -7.07 -10.15 14.57
C MET A 232 -6.67 -11.39 15.35
N TYR A 233 -7.60 -12.15 15.94
CA TYR A 233 -7.31 -13.39 16.67
C TYR A 233 -6.23 -13.22 17.75
N SER A 234 -6.37 -12.14 18.52
CA SER A 234 -5.46 -11.74 19.59
C SER A 234 -4.07 -11.26 19.13
N TYR A 235 -3.86 -11.09 17.83
CA TYR A 235 -2.65 -10.46 17.29
C TYR A 235 -2.81 -8.95 17.17
N GLY A 236 -1.94 -8.21 17.86
CA GLY A 236 -1.96 -6.76 17.87
C GLY A 236 -1.72 -6.25 19.28
N THR A 237 -1.20 -5.03 19.38
CA THR A 237 -0.89 -4.40 20.66
C THR A 237 -1.80 -3.19 20.85
N PRO A 238 -2.60 -3.09 21.92
CA PRO A 238 -3.40 -1.89 22.18
C PRO A 238 -2.53 -0.63 22.20
N ILE A 239 -3.04 0.47 21.63
CA ILE A 239 -2.37 1.78 21.65
C ILE A 239 -3.29 2.86 22.20
N GLY A 240 -2.71 3.83 22.92
CA GLY A 240 -3.42 4.97 23.50
C GLY A 240 -3.29 6.28 22.70
N SER A 241 -2.43 6.29 21.69
CA SER A 241 -2.16 7.42 20.79
C SER A 241 -1.68 6.88 19.43
N HIS A 242 -1.55 7.76 18.44
CA HIS A 242 -0.94 7.47 17.14
C HIS A 242 0.59 7.35 17.27
N PHE A 243 1.04 6.32 17.98
CA PHE A 243 2.45 6.08 18.22
C PHE A 243 2.71 4.60 18.48
N PRO A 244 3.73 4.01 17.85
CA PRO A 244 3.96 2.58 17.96
C PRO A 244 4.71 2.24 19.27
N PRO A 245 4.29 1.20 20.03
CA PRO A 245 4.88 0.87 21.33
C PRO A 245 6.38 0.55 21.33
N GLN A 246 6.96 0.14 20.19
CA GLN A 246 8.39 -0.15 20.08
C GLN A 246 9.29 1.09 19.98
N ASN A 247 8.71 2.29 19.88
CA ASN A 247 9.45 3.54 19.80
C ASN A 247 9.84 4.01 21.21
N ALA A 248 11.08 4.48 21.39
CA ALA A 248 11.60 4.89 22.69
C ALA A 248 10.86 6.09 23.31
N ALA A 249 10.21 6.91 22.48
CA ALA A 249 9.39 8.04 22.94
C ALA A 249 7.93 7.66 23.23
N TYR A 250 7.55 6.37 23.15
CA TYR A 250 6.18 5.92 23.39
C TYR A 250 5.71 6.25 24.81
N VAL A 251 4.51 6.81 24.91
CA VAL A 251 3.82 7.03 26.18
C VAL A 251 2.60 6.11 26.21
N ASP A 252 2.55 5.20 27.19
CA ASP A 252 1.37 4.36 27.36
C ASP A 252 0.18 5.20 27.86
N LEU A 253 -0.78 5.40 26.98
CA LEU A 253 -2.03 6.13 27.23
C LEU A 253 -3.26 5.22 27.08
N THR A 254 -3.07 3.89 27.03
CA THR A 254 -4.17 2.93 26.87
C THR A 254 -5.18 3.00 28.01
N GLY A 255 -4.74 3.41 29.20
CA GLY A 255 -5.58 3.64 30.37
C GLY A 255 -6.27 5.01 30.44
N LEU A 256 -6.07 5.92 29.48
CA LEU A 256 -6.67 7.27 29.52
C LEU A 256 -8.20 7.23 29.40
N TYR A 257 -8.72 6.30 28.58
CA TYR A 257 -10.15 6.02 28.43
C TYR A 257 -10.37 4.53 28.62
N PRO A 258 -10.53 4.06 29.88
CA PRO A 258 -10.90 2.67 30.13
C PRO A 258 -12.27 2.37 29.51
N HIS A 259 -12.50 1.12 29.13
CA HIS A 259 -13.80 0.67 28.65
C HIS A 259 -14.84 0.84 29.76
N ASP A 260 -15.73 1.84 29.61
CA ASP A 260 -16.70 2.25 30.62
C ASP A 260 -17.97 2.78 29.94
N ILE A 261 -18.95 1.88 29.80
CA ILE A 261 -20.25 2.17 29.17
C ILE A 261 -21.03 3.23 29.96
N ALA A 262 -20.91 3.26 31.28
CA ALA A 262 -21.63 4.22 32.11
C ALA A 262 -21.06 5.63 31.92
N ARG A 263 -19.72 5.76 31.93
CA ARG A 263 -19.05 7.04 31.67
C ARG A 263 -19.30 7.53 30.25
N ALA A 264 -19.30 6.64 29.26
CA ALA A 264 -19.65 6.99 27.88
C ALA A 264 -21.06 7.57 27.77
N LYS A 265 -22.07 6.92 28.37
CA LYS A 265 -23.46 7.42 28.39
C LYS A 265 -23.58 8.77 29.10
N ALA A 266 -22.88 8.95 30.22
CA ALA A 266 -22.86 10.22 30.95
C ALA A 266 -22.30 11.36 30.07
N LEU A 267 -21.17 11.13 29.39
CA LEU A 267 -20.59 12.11 28.47
C LEU A 267 -21.50 12.44 27.28
N LEU A 268 -22.21 11.44 26.73
CA LEU A 268 -23.20 11.67 25.67
C LEU A 268 -24.37 12.53 26.18
N ALA A 269 -24.88 12.26 27.39
CA ALA A 269 -25.94 13.06 28.00
C ALA A 269 -25.46 14.51 28.28
N GLU A 270 -24.27 14.69 28.85
CA GLU A 270 -23.63 16.00 29.05
C GLU A 270 -23.46 16.77 27.73
N ALA A 271 -23.21 16.06 26.63
CA ALA A 271 -23.11 16.62 25.29
C ALA A 271 -24.46 16.89 24.60
N GLY A 272 -25.59 16.62 25.27
CA GLY A 272 -26.92 16.86 24.73
C GLY A 272 -27.51 15.69 23.93
N TYR A 273 -26.91 14.50 24.00
CA TYR A 273 -27.33 13.28 23.30
C TYR A 273 -27.71 12.13 24.25
N PRO A 274 -28.63 12.32 25.23
CA PRO A 274 -29.00 11.28 26.19
C PRO A 274 -29.64 10.04 25.54
N ASN A 275 -30.22 10.19 24.35
CA ASN A 275 -30.83 9.11 23.56
C ASN A 275 -29.94 8.64 22.40
N GLY A 276 -28.69 9.12 22.34
CA GLY A 276 -27.76 8.85 21.24
C GLY A 276 -28.16 9.48 19.91
N PHE A 277 -27.57 8.98 18.83
CA PHE A 277 -27.74 9.45 17.45
C PHE A 277 -27.22 8.40 16.47
N SER A 278 -27.36 8.66 15.16
CA SER A 278 -26.86 7.77 14.10
C SER A 278 -25.62 8.34 13.41
N LEU A 279 -24.68 7.48 13.04
CA LEU A 279 -23.49 7.79 12.25
C LEU A 279 -23.34 6.82 11.08
N THR A 280 -22.56 7.19 10.08
CA THR A 280 -22.11 6.31 8.98
C THR A 280 -20.63 5.97 9.13
N MET A 281 -20.30 4.68 9.06
CA MET A 281 -18.92 4.20 9.05
C MET A 281 -18.56 3.62 7.69
N LYS A 282 -17.58 4.23 7.01
CA LYS A 282 -17.13 3.80 5.68
C LYS A 282 -15.86 2.96 5.81
N LEU A 283 -15.88 1.70 5.40
CA LEU A 283 -14.78 0.76 5.64
C LEU A 283 -14.12 0.32 4.33
N PRO A 284 -12.78 0.38 4.23
CA PRO A 284 -12.05 -0.14 3.08
C PRO A 284 -12.03 -1.69 3.09
N PRO A 285 -11.54 -2.35 2.02
CA PRO A 285 -11.50 -3.81 1.93
C PRO A 285 -10.72 -4.60 3.01
N PRO A 286 -9.58 -4.13 3.56
CA PRO A 286 -8.78 -4.95 4.47
C PRO A 286 -9.55 -5.51 5.66
N ASN A 287 -9.31 -6.79 5.99
CA ASN A 287 -10.04 -7.51 7.03
C ASN A 287 -9.93 -6.85 8.41
N TYR A 288 -8.76 -6.29 8.74
CA TYR A 288 -8.57 -5.55 10.00
C TYR A 288 -9.55 -4.38 10.12
N ALA A 289 -9.88 -3.72 9.01
CA ALA A 289 -10.78 -2.56 9.01
C ALA A 289 -12.24 -3.00 9.11
N ARG A 290 -12.67 -3.96 8.27
CA ARG A 290 -14.06 -4.45 8.25
C ARG A 290 -14.45 -5.12 9.56
N ARG A 291 -13.65 -6.09 10.03
CA ARG A 291 -13.93 -6.81 11.29
C ARG A 291 -13.88 -5.87 12.51
N SER A 292 -12.90 -4.97 12.59
CA SER A 292 -12.83 -4.00 13.70
C SER A 292 -13.99 -3.01 13.68
N GLY A 293 -14.40 -2.55 12.49
CA GLY A 293 -15.53 -1.63 12.33
C GLY A 293 -16.87 -2.24 12.74
N GLU A 294 -17.11 -3.52 12.42
CA GLU A 294 -18.29 -4.27 12.87
C GLU A 294 -18.36 -4.39 14.40
N ILE A 295 -17.23 -4.74 15.03
CA ILE A 295 -17.13 -4.84 16.49
C ILE A 295 -17.31 -3.45 17.13
N ALA A 296 -16.67 -2.41 16.59
CA ALA A 296 -16.81 -1.04 17.08
C ALA A 296 -18.24 -0.52 16.94
N ALA A 297 -18.93 -0.81 15.84
CA ALA A 297 -20.34 -0.47 15.65
C ALA A 297 -21.23 -1.13 16.72
N SER A 298 -20.97 -2.40 17.06
CA SER A 298 -21.67 -3.10 18.14
C SER A 298 -21.42 -2.46 19.52
N GLN A 299 -20.16 -2.13 19.83
CA GLN A 299 -19.78 -1.47 21.08
C GLN A 299 -20.41 -0.07 21.21
N LEU A 300 -20.46 0.71 20.11
CA LEU A 300 -21.10 2.02 20.06
C LEU A 300 -22.62 1.94 20.25
N ALA A 301 -23.27 0.88 19.76
CA ALA A 301 -24.70 0.66 19.98
C ALA A 301 -25.04 0.52 21.47
N ALA A 302 -24.14 -0.03 22.30
CA ALA A 302 -24.34 -0.19 23.74
C ALA A 302 -24.46 1.15 24.51
N VAL A 303 -23.95 2.24 23.92
CA VAL A 303 -24.06 3.62 24.45
C VAL A 303 -25.10 4.47 23.71
N GLY A 304 -25.88 3.87 22.80
CA GLY A 304 -26.94 4.54 22.05
C GLY A 304 -26.52 5.14 20.71
N VAL A 305 -25.26 4.97 20.29
CA VAL A 305 -24.76 5.46 19.00
C VAL A 305 -24.97 4.37 17.94
N LYS A 306 -25.90 4.59 17.01
CA LYS A 306 -26.22 3.64 15.94
C LYS A 306 -25.32 3.87 14.73
N VAL A 307 -24.54 2.89 14.34
CA VAL A 307 -23.62 3.02 13.20
C VAL A 307 -24.14 2.23 12.01
N LYS A 308 -24.33 2.90 10.87
CA LYS A 308 -24.57 2.28 9.56
C LYS A 308 -23.23 2.04 8.87
N ILE A 309 -22.90 0.78 8.58
CA ILE A 309 -21.66 0.43 7.89
C ILE A 309 -21.86 0.48 6.38
N GLU A 310 -20.90 1.09 5.68
CA GLU A 310 -20.80 1.13 4.22
C GLU A 310 -19.43 0.59 3.80
N ASN A 311 -19.40 -0.62 3.24
CA ASN A 311 -18.17 -1.21 2.72
C ASN A 311 -17.86 -0.63 1.34
N LEU A 312 -16.65 -0.09 1.18
CA LEU A 312 -16.15 0.51 -0.05
C LEU A 312 -15.00 -0.31 -0.62
N GLU A 313 -14.78 -0.17 -1.94
CA GLU A 313 -13.52 -0.55 -2.56
C GLU A 313 -12.44 0.53 -2.34
N TRP A 314 -11.15 0.16 -2.39
CA TRP A 314 -10.07 1.06 -1.96
C TRP A 314 -10.05 2.41 -2.69
N ALA A 315 -10.27 2.42 -4.01
CA ALA A 315 -10.36 3.65 -4.78
C ALA A 315 -11.54 4.54 -4.36
N GLN A 316 -12.69 3.93 -4.04
CA GLN A 316 -13.86 4.65 -3.54
C GLN A 316 -13.63 5.20 -2.13
N TRP A 317 -12.91 4.46 -1.30
CA TRP A 317 -12.52 4.92 0.03
C TRP A 317 -11.60 6.16 -0.07
N LEU A 318 -10.58 6.12 -0.93
CA LEU A 318 -9.69 7.27 -1.15
C LEU A 318 -10.47 8.49 -1.64
N ASP A 319 -11.39 8.33 -2.60
CA ASP A 319 -12.21 9.43 -3.09
C ASP A 319 -13.15 9.99 -2.01
N GLN A 320 -13.97 9.14 -1.40
CA GLN A 320 -15.04 9.61 -0.51
C GLN A 320 -14.53 10.00 0.88
N VAL A 321 -13.64 9.21 1.47
CA VAL A 321 -13.16 9.39 2.84
C VAL A 321 -11.97 10.32 2.86
N PHE A 322 -10.90 9.98 2.12
CA PHE A 322 -9.65 10.74 2.17
C PHE A 322 -9.72 12.06 1.39
N GLY A 323 -10.35 12.08 0.21
CA GLY A 323 -10.42 13.27 -0.64
C GLY A 323 -11.61 14.19 -0.34
N ARG A 324 -12.84 13.65 -0.28
CA ARG A 324 -14.07 14.44 -0.07
C ARG A 324 -14.44 14.63 1.39
N HIS A 325 -13.79 13.92 2.30
CA HIS A 325 -14.09 13.95 3.74
C HIS A 325 -15.54 13.57 4.07
N ALA A 326 -16.20 12.80 3.21
CA ALA A 326 -17.61 12.43 3.28
C ALA A 326 -17.81 11.16 4.12
N PHE A 327 -17.53 11.25 5.42
CA PHE A 327 -17.67 10.16 6.38
C PHE A 327 -17.87 10.72 7.79
N ASP A 328 -18.44 9.91 8.69
CA ASP A 328 -18.39 10.18 10.14
C ASP A 328 -17.26 9.40 10.79
N LEU A 329 -17.20 8.09 10.50
CA LEU A 329 -16.22 7.16 11.03
C LEU A 329 -15.58 6.31 9.92
N THR A 330 -14.34 5.90 10.11
CA THR A 330 -13.68 4.87 9.29
C THR A 330 -12.62 4.14 10.12
N VAL A 331 -12.28 2.91 9.77
CA VAL A 331 -11.13 2.20 10.34
C VAL A 331 -10.06 2.07 9.27
N VAL A 332 -8.85 2.52 9.55
CA VAL A 332 -7.71 2.43 8.63
C VAL A 332 -6.41 2.34 9.43
N SER A 333 -5.42 1.64 8.88
CA SER A 333 -4.05 1.71 9.35
C SER A 333 -3.33 2.84 8.64
N HIS A 334 -2.76 3.77 9.40
CA HIS A 334 -1.61 4.57 8.91
C HIS A 334 -0.38 3.71 9.10
N ALA A 335 0.58 3.73 8.18
CA ALA A 335 1.70 2.77 8.18
C ALA A 335 3.08 3.44 8.07
N GLU A 336 3.08 4.76 7.93
CA GLU A 336 4.23 5.62 7.86
C GLU A 336 4.81 5.86 9.26
N PRO A 337 6.10 5.56 9.50
CA PRO A 337 6.72 5.82 10.79
C PRO A 337 6.79 7.34 11.06
N MET A 338 6.51 7.79 12.30
CA MET A 338 6.66 9.21 12.70
C MET A 338 5.81 10.19 11.89
N ASP A 339 4.61 9.77 11.48
CA ASP A 339 3.64 10.52 10.67
C ASP A 339 2.71 11.44 11.49
N TYR A 340 3.09 11.81 12.72
CA TYR A 340 2.28 12.68 13.60
C TYR A 340 1.96 14.06 13.00
N ASP A 341 2.67 14.48 11.95
CA ASP A 341 2.40 15.74 11.26
C ASP A 341 1.04 15.74 10.56
N ILE A 342 0.43 14.57 10.29
CA ILE A 342 -0.92 14.48 9.72
C ILE A 342 -1.98 15.19 10.59
N TYR A 343 -1.74 15.30 11.90
CA TYR A 343 -2.62 15.99 12.85
C TYR A 343 -2.48 17.52 12.80
N ASP A 344 -1.43 18.06 12.16
CA ASP A 344 -1.20 19.50 11.97
C ASP A 344 -1.50 19.97 10.53
N ARG A 345 -1.73 19.03 9.60
CA ARG A 345 -2.07 19.35 8.21
C ARG A 345 -3.47 19.99 8.15
N PRO A 346 -3.61 21.23 7.64
CA PRO A 346 -4.89 21.96 7.71
C PRO A 346 -6.09 21.25 7.07
N ASP A 347 -5.86 20.52 5.97
CA ASP A 347 -6.92 19.85 5.20
C ASP A 347 -6.87 18.33 5.30
N TYR A 348 -6.32 17.78 6.40
CA TYR A 348 -6.31 16.33 6.57
C TYR A 348 -7.71 15.76 6.78
N TYR A 349 -7.90 14.49 6.39
CA TYR A 349 -9.24 13.94 6.18
C TYR A 349 -10.10 13.84 7.43
N PHE A 350 -9.52 13.68 8.62
CA PHE A 350 -10.27 13.71 9.89
C PHE A 350 -10.49 15.13 10.45
N GLY A 351 -9.85 16.16 9.90
CA GLY A 351 -10.20 17.57 10.16
C GLY A 351 -9.90 18.13 11.54
N TYR A 352 -8.94 17.55 12.26
CA TYR A 352 -8.48 18.10 13.53
C TYR A 352 -7.66 19.37 13.31
N ARG A 353 -7.92 20.39 14.15
CA ARG A 353 -7.17 21.65 14.17
C ARG A 353 -7.05 22.13 15.60
N ASN A 354 -5.83 22.38 16.05
CA ASN A 354 -5.57 22.86 17.40
C ASN A 354 -4.29 23.70 17.44
N ALA A 355 -4.37 24.93 17.96
CA ALA A 355 -3.24 25.85 18.00
C ALA A 355 -2.11 25.37 18.94
N ASP A 356 -2.44 24.72 20.06
CA ASP A 356 -1.43 24.16 20.96
C ASP A 356 -0.71 22.99 20.30
N PHE A 357 -1.43 22.15 19.56
CA PHE A 357 -0.83 21.06 18.80
C PHE A 357 0.10 21.59 17.70
N HIS A 358 -0.32 22.63 17.00
CA HIS A 358 0.52 23.32 16.02
C HIS A 358 1.82 23.84 16.65
N ALA A 359 1.72 24.48 17.82
CA ALA A 359 2.89 24.97 18.56
C ALA A 359 3.85 23.83 18.97
N LEU A 360 3.33 22.68 19.41
CA LEU A 360 4.14 21.49 19.69
C LEU A 360 4.87 20.98 18.44
N MET A 361 4.18 20.98 17.29
CA MET A 361 4.75 20.57 16.02
C MET A 361 5.84 21.52 15.52
N THR A 362 5.63 22.83 15.63
CA THR A 362 6.66 23.84 15.35
C THR A 362 7.89 23.64 16.24
N ALA A 363 7.68 23.45 17.55
CA ALA A 363 8.77 23.21 18.49
C ALA A 363 9.53 21.92 18.18
N LEU A 364 8.81 20.83 17.86
CA LEU A 364 9.42 19.54 17.50
C LEU A 364 10.34 19.67 16.28
N LYS A 365 9.87 20.37 15.23
CA LYS A 365 10.63 20.58 13.99
C LYS A 365 11.90 21.40 14.20
N ALA A 366 11.86 22.39 15.08
CA ALA A 366 13.00 23.23 15.44
C ALA A 366 14.00 22.55 16.40
N THR A 367 13.60 21.49 17.11
CA THR A 367 14.43 20.84 18.13
C THR A 367 15.38 19.80 17.50
N THR A 368 16.67 19.92 17.80
CA THR A 368 17.73 18.98 17.39
C THR A 368 18.25 18.10 18.54
N ASP A 369 18.00 18.47 19.79
CA ASP A 369 18.33 17.66 20.97
C ASP A 369 17.37 16.48 21.12
N GLU A 370 17.91 15.26 21.24
CA GLU A 370 17.10 14.03 21.27
C GLU A 370 16.21 13.93 22.52
N ALA A 371 16.68 14.40 23.68
CA ALA A 371 15.93 14.32 24.92
C ALA A 371 14.74 15.30 24.93
N GLN A 372 14.97 16.53 24.48
CA GLN A 372 13.91 17.52 24.28
C GLN A 372 12.92 17.05 23.21
N ARG A 373 13.41 16.48 22.12
CA ARG A 373 12.56 15.90 21.07
C ARG A 373 11.65 14.81 21.63
N ALA A 374 12.18 13.87 22.41
CA ALA A 374 11.40 12.82 23.06
C ALA A 374 10.35 13.39 24.03
N ALA A 375 10.67 14.44 24.77
CA ALA A 375 9.72 15.12 25.66
C ALA A 375 8.56 15.76 24.89
N ILE A 376 8.84 16.45 23.77
CA ILE A 376 7.81 17.05 22.91
C ILE A 376 6.94 15.96 22.26
N LEU A 377 7.53 14.85 21.79
CA LEU A 377 6.78 13.69 21.28
C LEU A 377 5.83 13.11 22.33
N GLY A 378 6.23 13.08 23.60
CA GLY A 378 5.36 12.69 24.71
C GLY A 378 4.18 13.66 24.90
N GLN A 379 4.40 14.96 24.73
CA GLN A 379 3.34 15.97 24.80
C GLN A 379 2.36 15.87 23.62
N ILE A 380 2.87 15.63 22.41
CA ILE A 380 2.07 15.38 21.19
C ILE A 380 1.12 14.20 21.39
N GLN A 381 1.64 13.06 21.89
CA GLN A 381 0.83 11.88 22.18
C GLN A 381 -0.29 12.18 23.19
N ARG A 382 0.05 12.86 24.30
CA ARG A 382 -0.93 13.25 25.32
C ARG A 382 -1.99 14.20 24.78
N LYS A 383 -1.61 15.13 23.89
CA LYS A 383 -2.53 16.10 23.28
C LYS A 383 -3.57 15.41 22.39
N ILE A 384 -3.14 14.60 21.43
CA ILE A 384 -4.08 13.92 20.51
C ILE A 384 -4.95 12.87 21.23
N ALA A 385 -4.42 12.23 22.29
CA ALA A 385 -5.19 11.36 23.15
C ALA A 385 -6.22 12.14 24.00
N GLY A 386 -5.80 13.21 24.67
CA GLY A 386 -6.67 14.04 25.50
C GLY A 386 -7.79 14.76 24.72
N ASP A 387 -7.51 15.14 23.49
CA ASP A 387 -8.51 15.74 22.58
C ASP A 387 -9.41 14.69 21.91
N ALA A 388 -9.14 13.40 22.16
CA ALA A 388 -9.83 12.25 21.59
C ALA A 388 -10.00 12.40 20.07
N VAL A 389 -8.90 12.71 19.37
CA VAL A 389 -8.97 13.04 17.93
C VAL A 389 -9.49 11.84 17.13
N ASN A 390 -8.96 10.65 17.41
CA ASN A 390 -9.34 9.38 16.82
C ASN A 390 -9.44 8.30 17.90
N GLY A 391 -10.15 7.21 17.61
CA GLY A 391 -10.06 5.98 18.40
C GLY A 391 -8.79 5.22 18.09
N PHE A 392 -7.77 5.35 18.94
CA PHE A 392 -6.54 4.56 18.83
C PHE A 392 -6.85 3.12 19.24
N LEU A 393 -6.85 2.17 18.30
CA LEU A 393 -7.30 0.81 18.54
C LEU A 393 -6.13 -0.08 18.93
N PHE A 394 -5.25 -0.35 17.96
CA PHE A 394 -4.10 -1.22 18.13
C PHE A 394 -3.03 -0.91 17.11
N GLN A 395 -1.79 -1.22 17.46
CA GLN A 395 -0.71 -1.30 16.51
C GLN A 395 -0.84 -2.60 15.71
N PHE A 396 -0.80 -2.47 14.39
CA PHE A 396 -0.98 -3.55 13.43
C PHE A 396 0.18 -4.55 13.55
N PRO A 397 -0.10 -5.85 13.76
CA PRO A 397 0.94 -6.85 13.84
C PRO A 397 1.49 -7.17 12.45
N ARG A 398 2.80 -7.35 12.35
CA ARG A 398 3.41 -8.02 11.20
C ARG A 398 3.38 -9.53 11.43
N LEU A 399 2.54 -10.22 10.68
CA LEU A 399 2.30 -11.65 10.82
C LEU A 399 3.02 -12.40 9.71
N GLY A 400 4.19 -12.94 10.01
CA GLY A 400 4.98 -13.65 9.00
C GLY A 400 4.91 -15.16 9.17
N VAL A 401 4.94 -15.88 8.05
CA VAL A 401 5.10 -17.34 8.01
C VAL A 401 6.17 -17.67 6.98
N PHE A 402 7.22 -18.38 7.40
CA PHE A 402 8.37 -18.68 6.54
C PHE A 402 8.77 -20.14 6.63
N ASP A 403 9.41 -20.65 5.61
CA ASP A 403 10.18 -21.89 5.67
C ASP A 403 11.25 -21.76 6.75
N ALA A 404 11.35 -22.74 7.65
CA ALA A 404 12.28 -22.72 8.79
C ALA A 404 13.76 -22.70 8.37
N ARG A 405 14.08 -23.10 7.13
CA ARG A 405 15.42 -23.05 6.54
C ARG A 405 15.80 -21.65 6.04
N LEU A 406 14.83 -20.75 5.86
CA LEU A 406 15.10 -19.36 5.49
C LEU A 406 15.67 -18.61 6.72
N LYS A 407 16.91 -18.14 6.59
CA LYS A 407 17.67 -17.42 7.61
C LYS A 407 17.88 -15.96 7.20
N ASP A 408 18.22 -15.12 8.18
CA ASP A 408 18.48 -13.68 8.04
C ASP A 408 17.41 -12.89 7.27
N PHE A 409 16.16 -13.37 7.33
CA PHE A 409 14.99 -12.62 6.88
C PHE A 409 14.63 -11.56 7.91
N TRP A 410 14.39 -10.33 7.46
CA TRP A 410 14.10 -9.23 8.37
C TRP A 410 12.66 -9.26 8.88
N VAL A 411 12.52 -9.70 10.13
CA VAL A 411 11.23 -9.95 10.80
C VAL A 411 10.53 -8.64 11.19
N ASN A 412 11.25 -7.64 11.69
CA ASN A 412 10.70 -6.34 12.08
C ASN A 412 10.73 -5.36 10.90
N SER A 413 9.71 -4.51 10.77
CA SER A 413 9.60 -3.56 9.66
C SER A 413 9.50 -2.12 10.19
N PRO A 414 10.63 -1.49 10.55
CA PRO A 414 10.64 -0.07 10.96
C PRO A 414 10.38 0.90 9.79
N THR A 415 10.27 0.37 8.56
CA THR A 415 9.81 1.04 7.34
C THR A 415 8.97 0.06 6.53
N LEU A 416 8.24 0.54 5.51
CA LEU A 416 7.43 -0.29 4.61
C LEU A 416 8.31 -1.08 3.63
N THR A 417 9.00 -2.14 4.09
CA THR A 417 9.94 -2.90 3.25
C THR A 417 10.01 -4.38 3.66
N VAL A 418 10.05 -5.26 2.66
CA VAL A 418 10.47 -6.66 2.83
C VAL A 418 11.94 -6.77 2.44
N ASP A 419 12.84 -6.65 3.43
CA ASP A 419 14.27 -6.72 3.17
C ASP A 419 14.73 -8.19 3.02
N LEU A 420 15.27 -8.50 1.85
CA LEU A 420 15.78 -9.81 1.45
C LEU A 420 17.28 -9.79 1.13
N HIS A 421 17.98 -8.68 1.43
CA HIS A 421 19.38 -8.50 1.07
C HIS A 421 20.28 -9.56 1.71
N THR A 422 20.06 -9.83 3.00
CA THR A 422 20.84 -10.79 3.78
C THR A 422 20.25 -12.19 3.80
N ALA A 423 18.98 -12.34 3.39
CA ALA A 423 18.24 -13.58 3.49
C ALA A 423 18.91 -14.72 2.70
N TYR A 424 18.86 -15.95 3.21
CA TYR A 424 19.42 -17.12 2.56
C TYR A 424 18.82 -18.43 3.07
N PHE A 425 18.99 -19.52 2.34
CA PHE A 425 18.70 -20.86 2.82
C PHE A 425 19.98 -21.56 3.29
N ASP A 426 19.94 -22.23 4.43
CA ASP A 426 21.00 -23.16 4.82
C ASP A 426 21.08 -24.26 3.75
N THR A 427 22.17 -24.28 2.98
CA THR A 427 22.52 -25.46 2.18
C THR A 427 23.09 -26.50 3.14
N PRO A 428 22.56 -27.74 3.20
CA PRO A 428 23.31 -28.84 3.79
C PRO A 428 24.68 -28.90 3.10
N ASP A 429 25.76 -28.94 3.88
CA ASP A 429 27.12 -29.06 3.37
C ASP A 429 27.17 -30.14 2.26
N GLY A 430 27.49 -29.72 1.03
CA GLY A 430 27.69 -30.63 -0.10
C GLY A 430 26.61 -30.70 -1.19
N ALA A 431 25.47 -30.01 -1.07
CA ALA A 431 24.44 -30.02 -2.14
C ALA A 431 24.59 -28.90 -3.19
N VAL A 432 25.81 -28.41 -3.44
CA VAL A 432 26.10 -27.62 -4.65
C VAL A 432 26.61 -28.56 -5.73
N GLY A 433 25.71 -29.44 -6.16
CA GLY A 433 25.90 -30.36 -7.28
C GLY A 433 24.53 -30.78 -7.77
N ALA A 434 24.12 -30.26 -8.93
CA ALA A 434 22.83 -30.49 -9.57
C ALA A 434 21.60 -29.79 -8.95
N ALA A 435 21.70 -28.49 -8.65
CA ALA A 435 20.58 -27.65 -9.07
C ALA A 435 20.79 -27.44 -10.56
N GLU A 436 20.10 -28.25 -11.37
CA GLU A 436 20.02 -28.07 -12.81
C GLU A 436 19.91 -26.58 -13.09
N ALA A 437 20.84 -26.08 -13.89
CA ALA A 437 20.56 -24.92 -14.68
C ALA A 437 19.23 -25.24 -15.38
N VAL A 438 18.14 -24.60 -14.94
CA VAL A 438 17.02 -24.34 -15.81
C VAL A 438 17.62 -23.50 -16.91
N LYS A 439 18.20 -24.19 -17.90
CA LYS A 439 18.49 -23.66 -19.19
C LYS A 439 17.18 -23.00 -19.60
N SER A 440 17.25 -21.73 -19.95
CA SER A 440 16.28 -21.05 -20.79
C SER A 440 16.23 -21.70 -22.18
N GLY A 441 16.00 -23.02 -22.21
CA GLY A 441 16.04 -23.89 -23.36
C GLY A 441 14.64 -24.42 -23.61
N GLY A 442 13.91 -23.74 -24.49
CA GLY A 442 12.94 -24.37 -25.40
C GLY A 442 11.72 -25.10 -24.83
N SER A 443 11.45 -25.12 -23.52
CA SER A 443 10.29 -25.84 -22.99
C SER A 443 8.97 -25.09 -23.18
N GLY A 444 9.01 -23.79 -23.48
CA GLY A 444 7.82 -23.02 -23.88
C GLY A 444 7.30 -23.40 -25.28
N ALA A 445 8.18 -23.89 -26.16
CA ALA A 445 7.78 -24.32 -27.50
C ALA A 445 7.12 -25.71 -27.46
N ILE A 446 7.61 -26.64 -26.63
CA ILE A 446 7.06 -28.01 -26.56
C ILE A 446 5.72 -28.04 -25.78
N LEU A 447 5.59 -27.30 -24.67
CA LEU A 447 4.31 -27.14 -23.98
C LEU A 447 3.30 -26.31 -24.80
N GLY A 448 3.77 -25.30 -25.53
CA GLY A 448 2.94 -24.54 -26.47
C GLY A 448 2.39 -25.42 -27.59
N VAL A 449 3.23 -26.25 -28.21
CA VAL A 449 2.81 -27.18 -29.27
C VAL A 449 1.90 -28.27 -28.73
N VAL A 450 2.18 -28.85 -27.55
CA VAL A 450 1.30 -29.85 -26.92
C VAL A 450 -0.04 -29.26 -26.50
N ALA A 451 -0.06 -28.02 -25.98
CA ALA A 451 -1.31 -27.32 -25.65
C ALA A 451 -2.10 -26.94 -26.90
N ILE A 452 -1.45 -26.48 -27.97
CA ILE A 452 -2.10 -26.22 -29.26
C ILE A 452 -2.66 -27.50 -29.86
N LEU A 453 -1.94 -28.62 -29.78
CA LEU A 453 -2.42 -29.93 -30.23
C LEU A 453 -3.56 -30.46 -29.36
N ALA A 454 -3.55 -30.22 -28.05
CA ALA A 454 -4.63 -30.60 -27.13
C ALA A 454 -5.89 -29.74 -27.35
N VAL A 455 -5.73 -28.43 -27.59
CA VAL A 455 -6.83 -27.52 -27.95
C VAL A 455 -7.39 -27.90 -29.33
N ALA A 456 -6.53 -28.19 -30.31
CA ALA A 456 -6.96 -28.66 -31.63
C ALA A 456 -7.67 -30.01 -31.53
N ALA A 457 -7.15 -30.96 -30.75
CA ALA A 457 -7.77 -32.26 -30.51
C ALA A 457 -9.10 -32.14 -29.76
N GLY A 458 -9.19 -31.25 -28.75
CA GLY A 458 -10.43 -30.92 -28.05
C GLY A 458 -11.46 -30.28 -28.96
N PHE A 459 -11.04 -29.38 -29.85
CA PHE A 459 -11.90 -28.75 -30.84
C PHE A 459 -12.39 -29.75 -31.89
N VAL A 460 -11.51 -30.66 -32.35
CA VAL A 460 -11.87 -31.78 -33.24
C VAL A 460 -12.82 -32.76 -32.54
N ALA A 461 -12.62 -33.06 -31.26
CA ALA A 461 -13.51 -33.92 -30.48
C ALA A 461 -14.88 -33.28 -30.24
N LEU A 462 -14.93 -31.97 -29.97
CA LEU A 462 -16.17 -31.18 -29.91
C LEU A 462 -16.89 -31.15 -31.26
N LEU A 463 -16.15 -30.93 -32.36
CA LEU A 463 -16.69 -30.95 -33.72
C LEU A 463 -17.24 -32.33 -34.09
N ALA A 464 -16.55 -33.40 -33.73
CA ALA A 464 -16.99 -34.77 -33.96
C ALA A 464 -18.21 -35.15 -33.10
N ARG A 465 -18.29 -34.65 -31.86
CA ARG A 465 -19.37 -34.99 -30.92
C ARG A 465 -20.65 -34.20 -31.14
N PHE A 466 -20.56 -32.93 -31.52
CA PHE A 466 -21.72 -32.04 -31.61
C PHE A 466 -21.99 -31.50 -33.02
N GLY A 467 -21.05 -31.66 -33.95
CA GLY A 467 -21.17 -31.18 -35.32
C GLY A 467 -20.90 -29.68 -35.47
N ALA A 468 -20.36 -29.29 -36.63
CA ALA A 468 -20.01 -27.90 -36.94
C ALA A 468 -21.22 -26.94 -36.90
N ALA A 469 -22.40 -27.41 -37.27
CA ALA A 469 -23.63 -26.61 -37.25
C ALA A 469 -24.06 -26.23 -35.81
N TYR A 470 -23.95 -27.14 -34.85
CA TYR A 470 -24.29 -26.87 -33.45
C TYR A 470 -23.29 -25.91 -32.79
N LEU A 471 -22.00 -26.16 -32.98
CA LEU A 471 -20.94 -25.30 -32.44
C LEU A 471 -20.98 -23.91 -33.08
N GLY A 472 -21.22 -23.83 -34.39
CA GLY A 472 -21.43 -22.55 -35.08
C GLY A 472 -22.67 -21.81 -34.55
N GLY A 473 -23.78 -22.51 -34.35
CA GLY A 473 -25.00 -21.93 -33.76
C GLY A 473 -24.77 -21.40 -32.34
N ARG A 474 -23.99 -22.11 -31.53
CA ARG A 474 -23.68 -21.71 -30.14
C ARG A 474 -22.65 -20.58 -30.06
N ALA A 475 -21.65 -20.58 -30.92
CA ALA A 475 -20.72 -19.45 -31.06
C ALA A 475 -21.47 -18.19 -31.54
N GLY A 476 -22.39 -18.34 -32.49
CA GLY A 476 -23.25 -17.27 -32.95
C GLY A 476 -24.16 -16.71 -31.85
N SER A 477 -24.78 -17.59 -31.04
CA SER A 477 -25.61 -17.13 -29.91
C SER A 477 -24.78 -16.44 -28.84
N MET A 478 -23.59 -16.95 -28.51
CA MET A 478 -22.67 -16.30 -27.57
C MET A 478 -22.22 -14.92 -28.08
N ALA A 479 -21.87 -14.80 -29.36
CA ALA A 479 -21.49 -13.53 -29.97
C ALA A 479 -22.65 -12.52 -29.90
N LEU A 480 -23.88 -12.96 -30.18
CA LEU A 480 -25.07 -12.13 -30.06
C LEU A 480 -25.35 -11.70 -28.62
N THR A 481 -25.21 -12.62 -27.65
CA THR A 481 -25.35 -12.31 -26.22
C THR A 481 -24.30 -11.31 -25.75
N LEU A 482 -23.03 -11.48 -26.16
CA LEU A 482 -21.96 -10.55 -25.84
C LEU A 482 -22.20 -9.18 -26.45
N LEU A 483 -22.69 -9.12 -27.70
CA LEU A 483 -23.03 -7.87 -28.37
C LEU A 483 -24.23 -7.17 -27.70
N ALA A 484 -25.25 -7.93 -27.29
CA ALA A 484 -26.37 -7.38 -26.52
C ALA A 484 -25.90 -6.84 -25.15
N ALA A 485 -25.07 -7.61 -24.45
CA ALA A 485 -24.49 -7.20 -23.17
C ALA A 485 -23.61 -5.95 -23.31
N SER A 486 -22.79 -5.85 -24.35
CA SER A 486 -21.93 -4.68 -24.57
C SER A 486 -22.73 -3.41 -24.85
N VAL A 487 -23.83 -3.50 -25.61
CA VAL A 487 -24.76 -2.38 -25.80
C VAL A 487 -25.36 -1.94 -24.48
N VAL A 488 -25.80 -2.88 -23.64
CA VAL A 488 -26.37 -2.57 -22.32
C VAL A 488 -25.33 -1.88 -21.42
N VAL A 489 -24.10 -2.39 -21.35
CA VAL A 489 -23.01 -1.77 -20.58
C VAL A 489 -22.70 -0.36 -21.09
N PHE A 490 -22.61 -0.17 -22.41
CA PHE A 490 -22.37 1.16 -22.99
C PHE A 490 -23.51 2.15 -22.69
N ALA A 491 -24.76 1.68 -22.69
CA ALA A 491 -25.92 2.49 -22.37
C ALA A 491 -25.95 2.89 -20.89
N ILE A 492 -25.66 1.96 -19.97
CA ILE A 492 -25.61 2.24 -18.53
C ILE A 492 -24.60 3.33 -18.21
N ILE A 493 -23.42 3.29 -18.83
CA ILE A 493 -22.36 4.30 -18.62
C ILE A 493 -22.81 5.72 -19.00
N GLN A 494 -23.77 5.88 -19.91
CA GLN A 494 -24.29 7.21 -20.28
C GLN A 494 -25.32 7.76 -19.29
N VAL A 495 -25.99 6.88 -18.55
CA VAL A 495 -27.07 7.25 -17.63
C VAL A 495 -26.53 7.49 -16.21
N VAL A 496 -25.37 6.95 -15.89
CA VAL A 496 -24.69 7.19 -14.61
C VAL A 496 -24.14 8.63 -14.57
N PRO A 497 -24.54 9.46 -13.59
CA PRO A 497 -24.03 10.83 -13.50
C PRO A 497 -22.55 10.87 -13.13
N GLY A 498 -21.77 11.66 -13.88
CA GLY A 498 -20.34 11.89 -13.67
C GLY A 498 -19.49 11.61 -14.91
N ASP A 499 -18.30 12.21 -14.99
CA ASP A 499 -17.32 11.92 -16.04
C ASP A 499 -16.42 10.75 -15.58
N PRO A 500 -16.37 9.61 -16.30
CA PRO A 500 -15.51 8.49 -15.95
C PRO A 500 -14.03 8.87 -15.81
N ALA A 501 -13.51 9.78 -16.64
CA ALA A 501 -12.11 10.21 -16.55
C ALA A 501 -11.86 11.06 -15.29
N ALA A 502 -12.80 11.96 -14.95
CA ALA A 502 -12.72 12.74 -13.71
C ALA A 502 -12.87 11.84 -12.48
N TYR A 503 -13.70 10.81 -12.55
CA TYR A 503 -13.85 9.82 -11.50
C TYR A 503 -12.56 9.02 -11.27
N MET A 504 -11.88 8.64 -12.35
CA MET A 504 -10.64 7.87 -12.28
C MET A 504 -9.45 8.70 -11.76
N LEU A 505 -9.36 9.99 -12.11
CA LEU A 505 -8.28 10.87 -11.64
C LEU A 505 -8.55 11.52 -10.27
N GLY A 506 -9.78 11.40 -9.76
CA GLY A 506 -10.22 12.07 -8.54
C GLY A 506 -10.67 13.52 -8.78
N LEU A 507 -11.50 14.06 -7.88
CA LEU A 507 -12.17 15.35 -8.08
C LEU A 507 -11.25 16.59 -8.16
N ASN A 508 -10.00 16.49 -7.68
CA ASN A 508 -9.00 17.55 -7.75
C ASN A 508 -8.09 17.44 -8.98
N ALA A 509 -8.42 16.54 -9.91
CA ALA A 509 -7.65 16.38 -11.14
C ALA A 509 -7.70 17.69 -11.95
N ASN A 510 -6.52 18.14 -12.39
CA ASN A 510 -6.39 19.25 -13.32
C ASN A 510 -7.34 19.00 -14.51
N PRO A 511 -8.20 19.97 -14.90
CA PRO A 511 -9.08 19.85 -16.07
C PRO A 511 -8.34 19.39 -17.34
N GLU A 512 -7.08 19.79 -17.50
CA GLU A 512 -6.22 19.35 -18.60
C GLU A 512 -5.84 17.87 -18.51
N ALA A 513 -5.59 17.35 -17.30
CA ALA A 513 -5.35 15.94 -17.07
C ALA A 513 -6.61 15.10 -17.32
N VAL A 514 -7.78 15.62 -16.93
CA VAL A 514 -9.08 14.98 -17.23
C VAL A 514 -9.30 14.94 -18.74
N ALA A 515 -9.07 16.04 -19.45
CA ALA A 515 -9.19 16.10 -20.91
C ALA A 515 -8.21 15.10 -21.59
N ASN A 516 -6.96 15.07 -21.15
CA ASN A 516 -5.96 14.13 -21.69
C ASN A 516 -6.37 12.67 -21.45
N LEU A 517 -6.89 12.34 -20.27
CA LEU A 517 -7.36 10.97 -20.00
C LEU A 517 -8.62 10.64 -20.80
N ARG A 518 -9.55 11.59 -20.99
CA ARG A 518 -10.72 11.40 -21.88
C ARG A 518 -10.29 11.09 -23.30
N HIS A 519 -9.28 11.80 -23.81
CA HIS A 519 -8.71 11.56 -25.13
C HIS A 519 -8.07 10.16 -25.21
N GLN A 520 -7.20 9.81 -24.24
CA GLN A 520 -6.55 8.50 -24.17
C GLN A 520 -7.55 7.33 -24.08
N MET A 521 -8.67 7.53 -23.39
CA MET A 521 -9.70 6.51 -23.20
C MET A 521 -10.76 6.49 -24.33
N GLY A 522 -10.62 7.33 -25.36
CA GLY A 522 -11.60 7.42 -26.44
C GLY A 522 -12.99 7.81 -25.95
N LEU A 523 -13.07 8.65 -24.91
CA LEU A 523 -14.32 9.13 -24.33
C LEU A 523 -14.89 10.35 -25.06
N GLU A 524 -14.21 10.80 -26.11
CA GLU A 524 -14.58 11.97 -26.91
C GLU A 524 -15.57 11.62 -28.03
N GLY A 525 -16.43 12.58 -28.37
CA GLY A 525 -17.38 12.46 -29.46
C GLY A 525 -18.68 11.69 -29.13
N PRO A 526 -19.57 11.52 -30.13
CA PRO A 526 -20.87 10.88 -29.98
C PRO A 526 -20.79 9.41 -29.55
N VAL A 527 -21.68 8.99 -28.66
CA VAL A 527 -21.75 7.61 -28.12
C VAL A 527 -21.79 6.53 -29.20
N PRO A 528 -22.60 6.65 -30.28
CA PRO A 528 -22.64 5.62 -31.32
C PRO A 528 -21.29 5.45 -32.04
N GLN A 529 -20.54 6.54 -32.23
CA GLN A 529 -19.23 6.50 -32.86
C GLN A 529 -18.20 5.83 -31.94
N ARG A 530 -18.23 6.14 -30.64
CA ARG A 530 -17.38 5.50 -29.64
C ARG A 530 -17.65 4.00 -29.53
N TYR A 531 -18.92 3.60 -29.53
CA TYR A 531 -19.29 2.19 -29.51
C TYR A 531 -18.82 1.45 -30.77
N LEU A 532 -19.01 2.06 -31.95
CA LEU A 532 -18.54 1.48 -33.20
C LEU A 532 -17.02 1.39 -33.27
N ALA A 533 -16.30 2.43 -32.83
CA ALA A 533 -14.84 2.44 -32.77
C ALA A 533 -14.31 1.36 -31.81
N TRP A 534 -14.93 1.20 -30.64
CA TRP A 534 -14.59 0.13 -29.69
C TRP A 534 -14.88 -1.27 -30.26
N LEU A 535 -16.03 -1.46 -30.90
CA LEU A 535 -16.41 -2.74 -31.52
C LEU A 535 -15.45 -3.11 -32.66
N LEU A 536 -15.13 -2.15 -33.52
CA LEU A 536 -14.15 -2.33 -34.60
C LEU A 536 -12.75 -2.59 -34.04
N GLY A 537 -12.35 -1.89 -32.97
CA GLY A 537 -11.09 -2.15 -32.26
C GLY A 537 -11.00 -3.60 -31.77
N MET A 538 -12.04 -4.09 -31.09
CA MET A 538 -12.09 -5.49 -30.63
C MET A 538 -11.98 -6.50 -31.76
N LEU A 539 -12.64 -6.25 -32.91
CA LEU A 539 -12.55 -7.14 -34.07
C LEU A 539 -11.12 -7.20 -34.66
N HIS A 540 -10.31 -6.16 -34.44
CA HIS A 540 -8.90 -6.12 -34.82
C HIS A 540 -7.94 -6.46 -33.66
N GLY A 541 -8.46 -6.91 -32.51
CA GLY A 541 -7.65 -7.26 -31.33
C GLY A 541 -7.14 -6.06 -30.51
N ASP A 542 -7.64 -4.86 -30.76
CA ASP A 542 -7.36 -3.68 -29.96
C ASP A 542 -8.42 -3.52 -28.86
N PHE A 543 -8.01 -3.82 -27.63
CA PHE A 543 -8.84 -3.68 -26.42
C PHE A 543 -8.52 -2.39 -25.63
N GLY A 544 -7.74 -1.47 -26.20
CA GLY A 544 -7.29 -0.24 -25.55
C GLY A 544 -6.12 -0.43 -24.58
N LEU A 545 -5.78 0.62 -23.84
CA LEU A 545 -4.73 0.63 -22.81
C LEU A 545 -5.33 0.44 -21.41
N SER A 546 -4.67 -0.36 -20.58
CA SER A 546 -5.03 -0.52 -19.17
C SER A 546 -4.72 0.75 -18.40
N TYR A 547 -5.70 1.30 -17.68
CA TYR A 547 -5.48 2.46 -16.81
C TYR A 547 -4.48 2.18 -15.68
N THR A 548 -4.62 1.04 -15.01
CA THR A 548 -3.76 0.68 -13.87
C THR A 548 -2.32 0.39 -14.32
N TYR A 549 -2.14 -0.26 -15.47
CA TYR A 549 -0.83 -0.78 -15.88
C TYR A 549 -0.17 0.00 -17.01
N GLN A 550 -0.91 0.91 -17.66
CA GLN A 550 -0.45 1.76 -18.77
C GLN A 550 0.13 0.93 -19.94
N THR A 551 -0.46 -0.24 -20.22
CA THR A 551 -0.07 -1.16 -21.30
C THR A 551 -1.29 -1.66 -22.08
N PRO A 552 -1.13 -2.11 -23.34
CA PRO A 552 -2.24 -2.67 -24.13
C PRO A 552 -2.95 -3.82 -23.42
N VAL A 553 -4.28 -3.73 -23.32
CA VAL A 553 -5.13 -4.75 -22.67
C VAL A 553 -5.05 -6.08 -23.40
N ALA A 554 -4.88 -6.08 -24.72
CA ALA A 554 -4.68 -7.28 -25.53
C ALA A 554 -3.53 -8.16 -24.99
N GLY A 555 -2.40 -7.53 -24.64
CA GLY A 555 -1.26 -8.23 -24.07
C GLY A 555 -1.58 -8.85 -22.70
N LEU A 556 -2.29 -8.12 -21.84
CA LEU A 556 -2.71 -8.60 -20.52
C LEU A 556 -3.67 -9.80 -20.62
N VAL A 557 -4.60 -9.75 -21.57
CA VAL A 557 -5.55 -10.85 -21.82
C VAL A 557 -4.80 -12.07 -22.36
N ALA A 558 -3.90 -11.88 -23.32
CA ALA A 558 -3.09 -12.98 -23.87
C ALA A 558 -2.21 -13.67 -22.80
N GLU A 559 -1.56 -12.89 -21.93
CA GLU A 559 -0.78 -13.42 -20.80
C GLU A 559 -1.65 -14.28 -19.88
N ARG A 560 -2.86 -13.84 -19.53
CA ARG A 560 -3.76 -14.61 -18.67
C ARG A 560 -4.30 -15.85 -19.38
N LEU A 561 -4.69 -15.74 -20.64
CA LEU A 561 -5.19 -16.87 -21.43
C LEU A 561 -4.14 -17.97 -21.55
N ALA A 562 -2.86 -17.63 -21.71
CA ALA A 562 -1.76 -18.61 -21.75
C ALA A 562 -1.66 -19.45 -20.47
N VAL A 563 -2.12 -18.93 -19.33
CA VAL A 563 -2.15 -19.64 -18.05
C VAL A 563 -3.49 -20.35 -17.84
N SER A 564 -4.61 -19.68 -18.14
CA SER A 564 -5.96 -20.19 -17.87
C SER A 564 -6.43 -21.28 -18.83
N LEU A 565 -6.06 -21.23 -20.12
CA LEU A 565 -6.48 -22.24 -21.11
C LEU A 565 -5.95 -23.65 -20.80
N PRO A 566 -4.67 -23.85 -20.44
CA PRO A 566 -4.18 -25.16 -20.02
C PRO A 566 -4.90 -25.70 -18.78
N LEU A 567 -5.18 -24.84 -17.79
CA LEU A 567 -5.90 -25.23 -16.57
C LEU A 567 -7.35 -25.63 -16.87
N ALA A 568 -8.04 -24.88 -17.72
CA ALA A 568 -9.41 -25.17 -18.12
C ALA A 568 -9.52 -26.41 -19.02
N ALA A 569 -8.49 -26.74 -19.78
CA ALA A 569 -8.43 -27.95 -20.60
C ALA A 569 -8.04 -29.21 -19.80
N ALA A 570 -7.41 -29.04 -18.64
CA ALA A 570 -7.05 -30.12 -17.72
C ALA A 570 -8.18 -30.48 -16.73
N ALA A 571 -9.16 -29.57 -16.55
CA ALA A 571 -10.41 -29.79 -15.82
C ALA A 571 -11.48 -30.39 -16.74
#